data_AF-A0A357V192-F1
#
_entry.id   AF-A0A357V192-F1
#
_cell.length_a   1.000
_cell.length_b   1.000
_cell.length_c   1.000
_cell.angle_alpha   90.00
_cell.angle_beta   90.00
_cell.angle_gamma   90.00
#
_symmetry.space_group_name_H-M   'P 1'
#
loop_
_entity.id
_entity.type
_entity.pdbx_description
1 polymer ?
#
loop_
_entity_poly.entity_id
_entity_poly.type
_entity_poly.pdbx_seq_one_letter_code
_entity_poly.pdbx_strand_id
1 'polypeptide(L)'
;HGDNKMCARWLVYTVILGMIFTGFQAYEYHHAAFGLKDGIYPSTFYLATGFHGFHVIVGTTFLLVCLIRASKGHFTAEKHIGFEAAAWYWH
;
A
#
# COMPACT_ATOMS: atom_id res chain seq x y z
N HIS A 1 -11.97 -22.63 -11.94
CA HIS A 1 -12.49 -22.45 -10.57
C HIS A 1 -11.40 -22.44 -9.46
N GLY A 2 -10.09 -22.47 -9.77
CA GLY A 2 -9.00 -22.50 -8.76
C GLY A 2 -8.26 -21.18 -8.50
N ASP A 3 -8.28 -20.21 -9.42
CA ASP A 3 -7.34 -19.09 -9.40
C ASP A 3 -7.69 -17.95 -8.43
N ASN A 4 -8.99 -17.66 -8.25
CA ASN A 4 -9.44 -16.53 -7.43
C ASN A 4 -9.04 -16.65 -5.95
N LYS A 5 -8.96 -17.88 -5.42
CA LYS A 5 -8.54 -18.13 -4.03
C LYS A 5 -7.03 -17.94 -3.83
N MET A 6 -6.22 -18.25 -4.84
CA MET A 6 -4.78 -17.97 -4.80
C MET A 6 -4.52 -16.47 -4.95
N CYS A 7 -5.17 -15.80 -5.90
CA CYS A 7 -5.06 -14.35 -6.09
C CYS A 7 -5.46 -13.58 -4.82
N ALA A 8 -6.58 -13.95 -4.19
CA ALA A 8 -6.98 -13.35 -2.91
C ALA A 8 -5.95 -13.59 -1.79
N ARG A 9 -5.33 -14.77 -1.75
CA ARG A 9 -4.30 -15.08 -0.74
C ARG A 9 -3.03 -14.24 -0.94
N TRP A 10 -2.58 -14.08 -2.18
CA TRP A 10 -1.43 -13.21 -2.49
C TRP A 10 -1.72 -11.75 -2.19
N LEU A 11 -2.92 -11.25 -2.52
CA LEU A 11 -3.37 -9.92 -2.16
C LEU A 11 -3.35 -9.66 -0.65
N VAL A 12 -3.76 -10.65 0.17
CA VAL A 12 -3.66 -10.55 1.63
C VAL A 12 -2.20 -10.35 2.07
N TYR A 13 -1.27 -11.13 1.52
CA TYR A 13 0.14 -10.97 1.87
C TYR A 13 0.68 -9.59 1.47
N THR A 14 0.32 -9.07 0.29
CA THR A 14 0.74 -7.73 -0.15
C THR A 14 0.18 -6.63 0.75
N VAL A 15 -1.09 -6.72 1.17
CA VAL A 15 -1.69 -5.76 2.10
C VAL A 15 -1.01 -5.81 3.46
N ILE A 16 -0.69 -7.00 3.98
CA ILE A 16 0.05 -7.15 5.24
C ILE A 16 1.44 -6.52 5.15
N LEU A 17 2.19 -6.80 4.07
CA LEU A 17 3.50 -6.20 3.83
C LEU A 17 3.43 -4.67 3.78
N GLY A 18 2.43 -4.11 3.10
CA GLY A 18 2.21 -2.67 3.05
C GLY A 18 1.90 -2.06 4.42
N MET A 19 1.06 -2.71 5.23
CA MET A 19 0.78 -2.26 6.60
C MET A 19 2.03 -2.32 7.49
N ILE A 20 2.85 -3.36 7.36
CA ILE A 20 4.13 -3.47 8.08
C ILE A 20 5.06 -2.32 7.70
N PHE A 21 5.18 -2.03 6.40
CA PHE A 21 6.00 -0.91 5.91
C PHE A 21 5.52 0.43 6.48
N THR A 22 4.21 0.73 6.44
CA THR A 22 3.66 1.95 7.04
C THR A 22 3.88 2.00 8.55
N GLY A 23 3.80 0.87 9.24
CA GLY A 23 4.09 0.76 10.67
C GLY A 23 5.55 1.09 11.01
N PHE A 24 6.50 0.56 10.24
CA PHE A 24 7.92 0.91 10.38
C PHE A 24 8.17 2.39 10.07
N GLN A 25 7.55 2.93 9.02
CA GLN A 25 7.70 4.33 8.66
C GLN A 25 7.18 5.28 9.76
N ALA A 26 6.07 4.92 10.41
CA ALA A 26 5.56 5.64 11.57
C ALA A 26 6.48 5.52 12.80
N TYR A 27 7.07 4.34 13.03
CA TYR A 27 8.05 4.13 14.10
C TYR A 27 9.31 4.97 13.90
N GLU A 28 9.85 5.01 12.68
CA GLU A 28 11.00 5.85 12.32
C GLU A 28 10.68 7.33 12.52
N TYR A 29 9.49 7.79 12.15
CA TYR A 29 9.08 9.18 12.36
C TYR A 29 8.96 9.54 13.84
N HIS A 30 8.53 8.61 14.69
CA HIS A 30 8.44 8.84 16.14
C HIS A 30 9.83 8.82 16.83
N HIS A 31 10.76 7.99 16.33
CA HIS A 31 12.12 7.88 16.88
C HIS A 31 13.13 8.82 16.24
N ALA A 32 12.77 9.53 15.16
CA ALA A 32 13.66 10.45 14.50
C ALA A 32 14.11 11.56 15.46
N ALA A 33 15.43 11.74 15.56
CA ALA A 33 16.05 12.77 16.41
C ALA A 33 15.89 14.21 15.88
N PHE A 34 15.22 14.37 14.73
CA PHE A 34 15.05 15.64 14.02
C PHE A 34 13.57 15.86 13.68
N GLY A 35 13.06 17.03 14.03
CA GLY A 35 11.72 17.49 13.72
C GLY A 35 11.61 18.11 12.32
N LEU A 36 10.38 18.20 11.83
CA LEU A 36 10.06 18.72 10.48
C LEU A 36 10.56 20.16 10.22
N LYS A 37 10.83 20.91 11.30
CA LYS A 37 11.25 22.32 11.29
C LYS A 37 12.74 22.54 11.58
N ASP A 38 13.52 21.47 11.71
CA ASP A 38 14.94 21.56 12.14
C ASP A 38 15.91 21.95 10.99
N GLY A 39 15.37 22.39 9.85
CA GLY A 39 16.15 22.91 8.72
C GLY A 39 15.82 22.23 7.39
N ILE A 40 16.60 22.56 6.37
CA ILE A 40 16.34 22.13 4.98
C ILE A 40 16.36 20.60 4.83
N TYR A 41 17.28 19.90 5.52
CA TYR A 41 17.42 18.44 5.41
C TYR A 41 16.23 17.67 6.01
N PRO A 42 15.81 17.89 7.27
CA PRO A 42 14.59 17.27 7.79
C PRO A 42 13.36 17.63 6.97
N SER A 43 13.20 18.89 6.55
CA SER A 43 12.04 19.30 5.75
C SER A 43 11.95 18.56 4.40
N THR A 44 13.06 18.38 3.67
CA THR A 44 13.06 17.60 2.42
C THR A 44 12.90 16.11 2.67
N PHE A 45 13.50 15.58 3.74
CA PHE A 45 13.34 14.18 4.15
C PHE A 45 11.86 13.85 4.44
N TYR A 46 11.20 14.63 5.30
CA TYR A 46 9.79 14.41 5.65
C TYR A 46 8.85 14.65 4.47
N LEU A 47 9.15 15.59 3.57
CA LEU A 47 8.36 15.80 2.36
C LEU A 47 8.44 14.58 1.44
N ALA A 48 9.65 14.12 1.10
CA ALA A 48 9.86 13.00 0.19
C ALA A 48 9.32 11.68 0.76
N THR A 49 9.69 11.36 2.00
CA THR A 49 9.24 10.12 2.65
C THR A 49 7.76 10.18 3.03
N GLY A 50 7.23 11.35 3.37
CA GLY A 50 5.82 11.54 3.72
C GLY A 50 4.90 11.40 2.51
N PHE A 51 5.29 11.97 1.37
CA PHE A 51 4.53 11.80 0.13
C PHE A 51 4.57 10.35 -0.36
N HIS A 52 5.74 9.70 -0.27
CA HIS A 52 5.84 8.26 -0.55
C HIS A 52 4.96 7.43 0.39
N GLY A 53 4.98 7.72 1.70
CA GLY A 53 4.14 7.05 2.69
C GLY A 53 2.65 7.21 2.39
N PHE A 54 2.22 8.41 1.99
CA PHE A 54 0.86 8.64 1.52
C PHE A 54 0.52 7.76 0.31
N HIS A 55 1.41 7.67 -0.68
CA HIS A 55 1.22 6.81 -1.85
C HIS A 55 1.03 5.34 -1.45
N VAL A 56 1.85 4.84 -0.52
CA VAL A 56 1.74 3.46 -0.01
C VAL A 56 0.42 3.23 0.75
N ILE A 57 -0.07 4.20 1.53
CA ILE A 57 -1.37 4.11 2.22
C ILE A 57 -2.54 4.06 1.21
N VAL A 58 -2.50 4.89 0.17
CA VAL A 58 -3.53 4.85 -0.88
C VAL A 58 -3.48 3.53 -1.63
N GLY A 59 -2.28 3.04 -1.97
CA GLY A 59 -2.08 1.78 -2.67
C GLY A 59 -2.55 0.56 -1.86
N THR A 60 -2.24 0.53 -0.56
CA THR A 60 -2.72 -0.55 0.34
C THR A 60 -4.24 -0.54 0.46
N THR A 61 -4.86 0.64 0.55
CA THR A 61 -6.33 0.78 0.55
C THR A 61 -6.93 0.27 -0.75
N PHE A 62 -6.30 0.58 -1.88
CA PHE A 62 -6.78 0.14 -3.20
C PHE A 62 -6.65 -1.38 -3.38
N LEU A 63 -5.56 -1.98 -2.91
CA LEU A 63 -5.37 -3.43 -2.84
C LEU A 63 -6.38 -4.11 -1.89
N LEU A 64 -6.70 -3.48 -0.75
CA LEU A 64 -7.71 -3.96 0.18
C LEU A 64 -9.12 -3.96 -0.46
N VAL A 65 -9.46 -2.90 -1.19
CA VAL A 65 -10.72 -2.86 -1.97
C VAL A 65 -10.74 -3.95 -3.03
N CYS A 66 -9.62 -4.19 -3.73
CA CYS A 66 -9.50 -5.30 -4.66
C CYS A 66 -9.69 -6.64 -3.95
N LEU A 67 -9.06 -6.86 -2.80
CA LEU A 67 -9.23 -8.09 -2.01
C LEU A 67 -10.69 -8.33 -1.63
N ILE A 68 -11.39 -7.31 -1.12
CA ILE A 68 -12.82 -7.43 -0.76
C ILE A 68 -13.67 -7.78 -1.99
N ARG A 69 -13.38 -7.18 -3.15
CA ARG A 69 -14.07 -7.48 -4.41
C ARG A 69 -13.75 -8.89 -4.92
N ALA A 70 -12.52 -9.36 -4.75
CA ALA A 70 -12.11 -10.73 -5.09
C ALA A 70 -12.83 -11.76 -4.22
N SER A 71 -12.91 -11.52 -2.91
CA SER A 71 -13.59 -12.40 -1.96
C SER A 71 -15.10 -12.49 -2.19
N LYS A 72 -15.73 -11.44 -2.71
CA LYS A 72 -17.14 -11.44 -3.12
C LYS A 72 -17.40 -12.08 -4.49
N GLY A 73 -16.36 -12.57 -5.17
CA GLY A 73 -16.50 -13.22 -6.48
C GLY A 73 -16.75 -12.24 -7.65
N HIS A 74 -16.49 -10.95 -7.46
CA HIS A 74 -16.71 -9.93 -8.50
C HIS A 74 -15.61 -9.90 -9.58
N PHE A 75 -14.55 -10.69 -9.42
CA PHE A 75 -13.52 -10.85 -10.44
C PHE A 75 -13.75 -12.12 -11.26
N THR A 76 -14.00 -11.93 -12.55
CA THR A 76 -13.90 -12.95 -13.60
C THR A 76 -12.60 -12.76 -14.37
N ALA A 77 -12.09 -13.84 -14.98
CA ALA A 77 -10.81 -13.88 -15.71
C ALA A 77 -10.69 -12.89 -16.89
N GLU A 78 -11.75 -12.15 -17.22
CA GLU A 78 -11.77 -11.11 -18.27
C GLU A 78 -12.03 -9.69 -17.71
N LYS A 79 -12.52 -9.55 -16.46
CA LYS A 79 -12.86 -8.25 -15.84
C LYS A 79 -12.09 -8.03 -14.56
N HIS A 80 -10.80 -7.73 -14.70
CA HIS A 80 -9.83 -7.57 -13.63
C HIS A 80 -9.01 -6.27 -13.78
N ILE A 81 -9.50 -5.33 -14.59
CA ILE A 81 -8.92 -3.98 -14.77
C ILE A 81 -8.70 -3.27 -13.44
N GLY A 82 -9.58 -3.48 -12.44
CA GLY A 82 -9.39 -2.93 -11.10
C GLY A 82 -8.16 -3.48 -10.37
N PHE A 83 -7.83 -4.75 -10.58
CA PHE A 83 -6.62 -5.38 -10.05
C PHE A 83 -5.38 -4.93 -10.82
N GLU A 84 -5.44 -4.83 -12.15
CA GLU A 84 -4.33 -4.28 -12.95
C GLU A 84 -4.04 -2.83 -12.58
N ALA A 85 -5.06 -1.98 -12.42
CA ALA A 85 -4.89 -0.61 -11.96
C ALA A 85 -4.28 -0.53 -10.56
N ALA A 86 -4.62 -1.46 -9.66
CA ALA A 86 -4.00 -1.53 -8.34
C ALA A 86 -2.54 -2.01 -8.39
N ALA A 87 -2.21 -2.94 -9.29
CA ALA A 87 -0.84 -3.37 -9.50
C ALA A 87 0.02 -2.26 -10.12
N TRP A 88 -0.53 -1.49 -11.07
CA TRP A 88 0.14 -0.32 -11.66
C TRP A 88 0.27 0.85 -10.69
N TYR A 89 -0.64 0.99 -9.73
CA TYR A 89 -0.51 2.01 -8.68
C TYR A 89 0.49 1.58 -7.59
N TRP A 90 0.67 0.27 -7.42
CA TRP A 90 1.60 -0.30 -6.45
C TRP A 90 3.05 -0.35 -6.96
N HIS A 91 3.25 -0.44 -8.28
CA HIS A 91 4.55 -0.47 -8.94
C HIS A 91 4.95 0.91 -9.44
#